data_AF-A0A7V9WLA6-F1
#
_entry.id   AF-A0A7V9WLA6-F1
#
_cell.length_a   1.000
_cell.length_b   1.000
_cell.length_c   1.000
_cell.angle_alpha   90.00
_cell.angle_beta   90.00
_cell.angle_gamma   90.00
#
_symmetry.space_group_name_H-M   'P 1'
#
loop_
_entity.id
_entity.type
_entity.pdbx_description
1 polymer ?
#
loop_
_entity_poly.entity_id
_entity_poly.type
_entity_poly.pdbx_seq_one_letter_code
_entity_poly.pdbx_strand_id
1 'polypeptide(L)'
;MSTDPLRLPVARLPHRLGLPDGVGTLVTGVLVGAALGAVTILHPEWWRGLLAGAIAINLIVVGMKWPRAAAAATLLWLPFMALIRRLLIADVGWTQNDPLLLVGPVVAVFLCYRLFVLEKRRLAPDRLSKLVLLLLVIAFLGVFNPFGAGGLLGGLTGLMFVGTPLLWFLIGREIADRRTVTQLMYAVVVISVGIAAYGIFQTEIGPTPQWDVDWYEITGYAGLGTGIADSTQLRPWGTFSSSSEYSGYLGLAFVFSLAMLYHRRPAAAIAMPVLVGAVFLAGGRSVMSLVLLTAVALTALRTRNRAVALAVVVLGIGAMYGAALTVGPRLDRAAGLSGDAK
;
A
#
# COMPACT_ATOMS: atom_id res chain seq x y z
N MET A 1 -32.64 -45.85 39.16
CA MET A 1 -31.26 -45.92 38.61
C MET A 1 -31.31 -46.79 37.37
N SER A 2 -31.35 -46.17 36.19
CA SER A 2 -31.14 -46.80 34.90
C SER A 2 -30.34 -45.78 34.09
N THR A 3 -29.08 -46.09 33.84
CA THR A 3 -28.13 -45.27 33.10
C THR A 3 -28.13 -45.71 31.65
N ASP A 4 -28.95 -45.08 30.82
CA ASP A 4 -28.91 -45.25 29.37
C ASP A 4 -28.27 -44.00 28.74
N PRO A 5 -27.06 -44.09 28.16
CA PRO A 5 -26.45 -42.96 27.49
C PRO A 5 -27.14 -42.74 26.14
N LEU A 6 -27.79 -41.58 26.00
CA LEU A 6 -28.29 -41.03 24.74
C LEU A 6 -27.19 -41.04 23.67
N ARG A 7 -27.14 -42.10 22.85
CA ARG A 7 -26.31 -42.17 21.65
C ARG A 7 -26.99 -41.38 20.54
N LEU A 8 -26.52 -40.16 20.33
CA LEU A 8 -26.88 -39.37 19.15
C LEU A 8 -26.46 -40.14 17.87
N PRO A 9 -27.32 -40.22 16.84
CA PRO A 9 -26.93 -40.78 15.56
C PRO A 9 -25.89 -39.85 14.91
N VAL A 10 -24.63 -40.24 14.99
CA VAL A 10 -23.55 -39.60 14.22
C VAL A 10 -23.82 -39.90 12.75
N ALA A 11 -24.24 -38.88 12.00
CA ALA A 11 -24.32 -38.96 10.55
C ALA A 11 -22.92 -39.31 10.01
N ARG A 12 -22.74 -40.56 9.55
CA ARG A 12 -21.53 -40.97 8.84
C ARG A 12 -21.49 -40.20 7.53
N LEU A 13 -20.65 -39.18 7.46
CA LEU A 13 -20.26 -38.56 6.20
C LEU A 13 -19.74 -39.66 5.26
N PRO A 14 -20.19 -39.71 4.00
CA PRO A 14 -19.63 -40.64 3.04
C PRO A 14 -18.15 -40.29 2.83
N HIS A 15 -17.27 -41.19 3.28
CA HIS A 15 -15.89 -41.28 2.82
C HIS A 15 -15.92 -41.56 1.31
N ARG A 16 -15.92 -40.51 0.50
CA ARG A 16 -15.57 -40.57 -0.92
C ARG A 16 -14.66 -39.39 -1.25
N LEU A 17 -13.39 -39.55 -0.91
CA LEU A 17 -12.27 -38.97 -1.65
C LEU A 17 -11.32 -40.14 -1.92
N GLY A 18 -11.67 -40.89 -2.95
CA GLY A 18 -10.89 -41.99 -3.48
C GLY A 18 -10.49 -41.67 -4.90
N LEU A 19 -9.48 -40.80 -5.06
CA LEU A 19 -8.54 -40.73 -6.18
C LEU A 19 -7.20 -40.20 -5.64
N PRO A 20 -6.05 -40.67 -6.15
CA PRO A 20 -4.72 -40.16 -5.77
C PRO A 20 -4.47 -38.77 -6.41
N ASP A 21 -5.10 -37.74 -5.85
CA ASP A 21 -5.26 -36.40 -6.46
C ASP A 21 -4.02 -35.47 -6.44
N GLY A 22 -2.87 -35.96 -5.99
CA GLY A 22 -1.63 -35.15 -5.93
C GLY A 22 -0.82 -35.14 -7.23
N VAL A 23 -0.80 -36.24 -7.98
CA VAL A 23 0.09 -36.36 -9.15
C VAL A 23 -0.51 -35.64 -10.37
N GLY A 24 -1.82 -35.74 -10.59
CA GLY A 24 -2.50 -35.03 -11.68
C GLY A 24 -2.41 -33.50 -11.55
N THR A 25 -2.58 -32.98 -10.32
CA THR A 25 -2.41 -31.55 -10.02
C THR A 25 -0.95 -31.12 -10.12
N LEU A 26 0.00 -31.94 -9.66
CA LEU A 26 1.44 -31.68 -9.82
C LEU A 26 1.85 -31.65 -11.29
N VAL A 27 1.46 -32.66 -12.09
CA VAL A 27 1.78 -32.75 -13.53
C VAL A 27 1.14 -31.59 -14.30
N THR A 28 -0.11 -31.26 -14.02
CA THR A 28 -0.77 -30.10 -14.64
C THR A 28 -0.06 -28.81 -14.25
N GLY A 29 0.33 -28.66 -12.98
CA GLY A 29 1.09 -27.50 -12.51
C GLY A 29 2.45 -27.38 -13.18
N VAL A 30 3.17 -28.49 -13.35
CA VAL A 30 4.49 -28.53 -14.03
C VAL A 30 4.33 -28.22 -15.53
N LEU A 31 3.33 -28.79 -16.20
CA LEU A 31 3.09 -28.54 -17.63
C LEU A 31 2.66 -27.10 -17.89
N VAL A 32 1.78 -26.55 -17.05
CA VAL A 32 1.39 -25.14 -17.12
C VAL A 32 2.59 -24.24 -16.82
N GLY A 33 3.40 -24.56 -15.80
CA GLY A 33 4.63 -23.84 -15.48
C GLY A 33 5.65 -23.87 -16.63
N ALA A 34 5.84 -25.02 -17.26
CA ALA A 34 6.74 -25.19 -18.40
C ALA A 34 6.23 -24.48 -19.67
N ALA A 35 4.92 -24.53 -19.94
CA ALA A 35 4.31 -23.80 -21.05
C ALA A 35 4.41 -22.28 -20.85
N LEU A 36 4.15 -21.79 -19.63
CA LEU A 36 4.35 -20.38 -19.29
C LEU A 36 5.83 -20.00 -19.39
N GLY A 37 6.75 -20.87 -18.95
CA GLY A 37 8.20 -20.70 -19.12
C GLY A 37 8.65 -20.62 -20.58
N ALA A 38 8.10 -21.48 -21.44
CA ALA A 38 8.38 -21.46 -22.87
C ALA A 38 7.86 -20.18 -23.54
N VAL A 39 6.62 -19.77 -23.20
CA VAL A 39 6.04 -18.51 -23.68
C VAL A 39 6.85 -17.30 -23.20
N THR A 40 7.34 -17.29 -21.96
CA THR A 40 8.21 -16.21 -21.47
C THR A 40 9.52 -16.10 -22.23
N ILE A 41 10.12 -17.21 -22.67
CA ILE A 41 11.37 -17.16 -23.44
C ILE A 41 11.13 -16.62 -24.85
N LEU A 42 9.98 -16.95 -25.44
CA LEU A 42 9.64 -16.55 -26.82
C LEU A 42 9.09 -15.12 -26.92
N HIS A 43 8.47 -14.60 -25.84
CA HIS A 43 7.85 -13.28 -25.79
C HIS A 43 8.24 -12.52 -24.51
N PRO A 44 9.46 -11.94 -24.45
CA PRO A 44 9.91 -11.14 -23.31
C PRO A 44 8.94 -10.03 -22.92
N GLU A 45 8.27 -9.41 -23.89
CA GLU A 45 7.27 -8.36 -23.70
C GLU A 45 6.09 -8.78 -22.80
N TRP A 46 5.84 -10.08 -22.61
CA TRP A 46 4.75 -10.59 -21.79
C TRP A 46 5.12 -10.80 -20.32
N TRP A 47 6.38 -10.62 -19.91
CA TRP A 47 6.80 -10.92 -18.53
C TRP A 47 6.02 -10.10 -17.50
N ARG A 48 5.76 -8.82 -17.77
CA ARG A 48 4.95 -7.95 -16.88
C ARG A 48 3.53 -8.51 -16.71
N GLY A 49 2.91 -8.93 -17.81
CA GLY A 49 1.57 -9.52 -17.82
C GLY A 49 1.51 -10.87 -17.12
N LEU A 50 2.51 -11.72 -17.34
CA LEU A 50 2.61 -13.04 -16.72
C LEU A 50 2.89 -12.94 -15.23
N LEU A 51 3.76 -12.03 -14.80
CA LEU A 51 4.01 -11.76 -13.39
C LEU A 51 2.76 -11.21 -12.70
N ALA A 52 2.08 -10.23 -13.33
CA ALA A 52 0.83 -9.68 -12.82
C ALA A 52 -0.25 -10.77 -12.69
N GLY A 53 -0.42 -11.59 -13.72
CA GLY A 53 -1.35 -12.72 -13.74
C GLY A 53 -1.02 -13.75 -12.66
N ALA A 54 0.24 -14.13 -12.52
CA ALA A 54 0.69 -15.07 -11.50
C ALA A 54 0.41 -14.55 -10.08
N ILE A 55 0.75 -13.28 -9.80
CA ILE A 55 0.48 -12.66 -8.49
C ILE A 55 -1.03 -12.60 -8.24
N ALA A 56 -1.80 -12.10 -9.21
CA ALA A 56 -3.25 -11.97 -9.08
C ALA A 56 -3.94 -13.32 -8.85
N ILE A 57 -3.59 -14.35 -9.63
CA ILE A 57 -4.14 -15.71 -9.49
C ILE A 57 -3.79 -16.28 -8.12
N ASN A 58 -2.54 -16.15 -7.66
CA ASN A 58 -2.16 -16.63 -6.32
C ASN A 58 -2.95 -15.92 -5.22
N LEU A 59 -3.11 -14.59 -5.31
CA LEU A 59 -3.90 -13.82 -4.35
C LEU A 59 -5.39 -14.19 -4.40
N ILE A 60 -5.94 -14.48 -5.59
CA ILE A 60 -7.32 -14.96 -5.77
C ILE A 60 -7.49 -16.36 -5.14
N VAL A 61 -6.57 -17.29 -5.39
CA VAL A 61 -6.59 -18.65 -4.81
C VAL A 61 -6.52 -18.59 -3.29
N VAL A 62 -5.57 -17.84 -2.73
CA VAL A 62 -5.52 -17.56 -1.29
C VAL A 62 -6.83 -16.90 -0.85
N GLY A 63 -7.33 -15.96 -1.64
CA GLY A 63 -8.56 -15.22 -1.43
C GLY A 63 -9.83 -16.04 -1.57
N MET A 64 -9.80 -17.30 -2.02
CA MET A 64 -10.93 -18.24 -1.97
C MET A 64 -11.04 -18.90 -0.60
N LYS A 65 -9.90 -19.23 0.03
CA LYS A 65 -9.89 -19.89 1.35
C LYS A 65 -9.79 -18.90 2.50
N TRP A 66 -8.96 -17.87 2.35
CA TRP A 66 -8.55 -16.92 3.39
C TRP A 66 -8.62 -15.48 2.88
N PRO A 67 -9.82 -14.85 2.84
CA PRO A 67 -10.01 -13.53 2.21
C PRO A 67 -9.25 -12.44 2.96
N ARG A 68 -9.11 -12.57 4.29
CA ARG A 68 -8.30 -11.66 5.13
C ARG A 68 -6.83 -11.70 4.78
N ALA A 69 -6.29 -12.90 4.56
CA ALA A 69 -4.88 -13.07 4.20
C ALA A 69 -4.61 -12.50 2.81
N ALA A 70 -5.50 -12.74 1.84
CA ALA A 70 -5.39 -12.16 0.50
C ALA A 70 -5.45 -10.63 0.54
N ALA A 71 -6.38 -10.04 1.30
CA ALA A 71 -6.47 -8.60 1.48
C ALA A 71 -5.18 -8.02 2.08
N ALA A 72 -4.69 -8.60 3.18
CA ALA A 72 -3.44 -8.18 3.82
C ALA A 72 -2.24 -8.33 2.87
N ALA A 73 -2.10 -9.47 2.20
CA ALA A 73 -1.02 -9.72 1.26
C ALA A 73 -1.03 -8.73 0.09
N THR A 74 -2.22 -8.39 -0.43
CA THR A 74 -2.35 -7.39 -1.50
C THR A 74 -1.89 -6.01 -1.03
N LEU A 75 -2.37 -5.56 0.13
CA LEU A 75 -1.98 -4.26 0.71
C LEU A 75 -0.48 -4.20 1.02
N LEU A 76 0.12 -5.29 1.47
CA LEU A 76 1.56 -5.38 1.77
C LEU A 76 2.42 -5.51 0.51
N TRP A 77 1.85 -5.93 -0.61
CA TRP A 77 2.52 -5.98 -1.91
C TRP A 77 2.59 -4.62 -2.60
N LEU A 78 1.57 -3.77 -2.45
CA LEU A 78 1.49 -2.45 -3.11
C LEU A 78 2.76 -1.58 -2.98
N PRO A 79 3.42 -1.46 -1.80
CA PRO A 79 4.63 -0.65 -1.64
C PRO A 79 5.80 -1.11 -2.52
N PHE A 80 5.83 -2.39 -2.91
CA PHE A 80 6.90 -2.97 -3.72
C PHE A 80 6.61 -2.93 -5.22
N MET A 81 5.39 -2.56 -5.61
CA MET A 81 4.96 -2.59 -7.01
C MET A 81 5.88 -1.73 -7.89
N ALA A 82 6.15 -0.49 -7.51
CA ALA A 82 7.00 0.40 -8.30
C ALA A 82 8.46 -0.08 -8.36
N LEU A 83 8.99 -0.71 -7.31
CA LEU A 83 10.31 -1.35 -7.35
C LEU A 83 10.33 -2.52 -8.35
N ILE A 84 9.34 -3.42 -8.31
CA ILE A 84 9.25 -4.55 -9.26
C ILE A 84 9.21 -4.02 -10.70
N ARG A 85 8.43 -2.98 -10.95
CA ARG A 85 8.34 -2.34 -12.28
C ARG A 85 9.67 -1.78 -12.78
N ARG A 86 10.52 -1.29 -11.85
CA ARG A 86 11.87 -0.77 -12.13
C ARG A 86 12.86 -1.89 -12.40
N LEU A 87 12.85 -2.94 -11.58
CA LEU A 87 13.70 -4.12 -11.79
C LEU A 87 13.47 -4.76 -13.16
N LEU A 88 12.21 -4.77 -13.64
CA LEU A 88 11.86 -5.31 -14.95
C LEU A 88 12.29 -4.42 -16.15
N ILE A 89 12.80 -3.21 -15.93
CA ILE A 89 13.23 -2.34 -17.05
C ILE A 89 14.43 -2.96 -17.78
N ALA A 90 15.38 -3.51 -17.04
CA ALA A 90 16.59 -4.12 -17.60
C ALA A 90 16.27 -5.30 -18.54
N ASP A 91 15.21 -6.04 -18.24
CA ASP A 91 14.87 -7.26 -18.98
C ASP A 91 13.89 -7.02 -20.13
N VAL A 92 12.88 -6.18 -19.92
CA VAL A 92 11.73 -6.07 -20.84
C VAL A 92 11.39 -4.64 -21.24
N GLY A 93 12.25 -3.68 -20.87
CA GLY A 93 12.07 -2.27 -21.17
C GLY A 93 10.94 -1.61 -20.37
N TRP A 94 10.70 -0.33 -20.65
CA TRP A 94 9.68 0.47 -19.98
C TRP A 94 8.38 0.54 -20.76
N THR A 95 7.25 0.54 -20.04
CA THR A 95 5.91 0.73 -20.61
C THR A 95 5.06 1.62 -19.72
N GLN A 96 4.26 2.49 -20.33
CA GLN A 96 3.24 3.28 -19.64
C GLN A 96 2.06 2.41 -19.18
N ASN A 97 1.68 1.42 -20.00
CA ASN A 97 0.56 0.54 -19.74
C ASN A 97 1.04 -0.74 -19.08
N ASP A 98 1.23 -0.69 -17.76
CA ASP A 98 1.77 -1.81 -16.99
C ASP A 98 0.67 -2.68 -16.36
N PRO A 99 0.55 -3.97 -16.76
CA PRO A 99 -0.42 -4.89 -16.18
C PRO A 99 -0.29 -5.09 -14.67
N LEU A 100 0.90 -4.86 -14.09
CA LEU A 100 1.11 -4.97 -12.64
C LEU A 100 0.18 -4.02 -11.87
N LEU A 101 -0.18 -2.87 -12.44
CA LEU A 101 -1.10 -1.91 -11.80
C LEU A 101 -2.52 -2.48 -11.62
N LEU A 102 -2.90 -3.51 -12.41
CA LEU A 102 -4.22 -4.12 -12.36
C LEU A 102 -4.38 -5.16 -11.24
N VAL A 103 -3.28 -5.63 -10.63
CA VAL A 103 -3.32 -6.67 -9.59
C VAL A 103 -4.20 -6.25 -8.41
N GLY A 104 -3.98 -5.04 -7.87
CA GLY A 104 -4.76 -4.52 -6.74
C GLY A 104 -6.26 -4.41 -7.04
N PRO A 105 -6.68 -3.73 -8.13
CA PRO A 105 -8.09 -3.64 -8.55
C PRO A 105 -8.74 -5.01 -8.82
N VAL A 106 -8.06 -5.91 -9.54
CA VAL A 106 -8.60 -7.24 -9.87
C VAL A 106 -8.86 -8.06 -8.60
N VAL A 107 -7.91 -8.07 -7.67
CA VAL A 107 -8.09 -8.76 -6.38
C VAL A 107 -9.21 -8.11 -5.56
N ALA A 108 -9.32 -6.78 -5.56
CA ALA A 108 -10.40 -6.08 -4.87
C ALA A 108 -11.78 -6.46 -5.45
N VAL A 109 -11.93 -6.46 -6.78
CA VAL A 109 -13.18 -6.88 -7.45
C VAL A 109 -13.53 -8.33 -7.10
N PHE A 110 -12.54 -9.23 -7.16
CA PHE A 110 -12.74 -10.63 -6.77
C PHE A 110 -13.20 -10.77 -5.31
N LEU A 111 -12.53 -10.08 -4.37
CA LEU A 111 -12.91 -10.14 -2.96
C LEU A 111 -14.31 -9.55 -2.72
N CYS A 112 -14.66 -8.45 -3.38
CA CYS A 112 -16.02 -7.90 -3.34
C CYS A 112 -17.05 -8.91 -3.88
N TYR A 113 -16.79 -9.53 -5.03
CA TYR A 113 -17.66 -10.56 -5.59
C TYR A 113 -17.84 -11.72 -4.62
N ARG A 114 -16.75 -12.25 -4.07
CA ARG A 114 -16.78 -13.33 -3.07
C ARG A 114 -17.63 -12.94 -1.85
N LEU A 115 -17.35 -11.79 -1.24
CA LEU A 115 -17.99 -11.39 0.01
C LEU A 115 -19.48 -11.05 -0.16
N PHE A 116 -19.82 -10.33 -1.21
CA PHE A 116 -21.17 -9.76 -1.36
C PHE A 116 -22.09 -10.58 -2.27
N VAL A 117 -21.54 -11.32 -3.24
CA VAL A 117 -22.34 -12.16 -4.15
C VAL A 117 -22.37 -13.61 -3.67
N LEU A 118 -21.21 -14.23 -3.40
CA LEU A 118 -21.17 -15.65 -2.98
C LEU A 118 -21.56 -15.84 -1.52
N GLU A 119 -20.98 -15.05 -0.61
CA GLU A 119 -21.29 -15.12 0.83
C GLU A 119 -22.54 -14.30 1.21
N LYS A 120 -23.15 -13.57 0.26
CA LYS A 120 -24.38 -12.77 0.43
C LYS A 120 -24.33 -11.81 1.62
N ARG A 121 -23.15 -11.26 1.93
CA ARG A 121 -22.99 -10.25 2.99
C ARG A 121 -23.66 -8.95 2.59
N ARG A 122 -24.05 -8.14 3.58
CA ARG A 122 -24.70 -6.85 3.32
C ARG A 122 -23.68 -5.83 2.84
N LEU A 123 -23.86 -5.32 1.62
CA LEU A 123 -22.94 -4.37 0.99
C LEU A 123 -22.84 -3.03 1.75
N ALA A 124 -23.98 -2.45 2.14
CA ALA A 124 -24.04 -1.14 2.79
C ALA A 124 -25.08 -1.09 3.93
N PRO A 125 -24.76 -1.66 5.11
CA PRO A 125 -25.68 -1.71 6.25
C PRO A 125 -25.86 -0.33 6.92
N ASP A 126 -24.79 0.46 7.02
CA ASP A 126 -24.76 1.75 7.70
C ASP A 126 -24.70 2.95 6.73
N ARG A 127 -24.90 4.17 7.26
CA ARG A 127 -24.94 5.40 6.45
C ARG A 127 -23.60 5.70 5.75
N LEU A 128 -22.47 5.46 6.41
CA LEU A 128 -21.16 5.71 5.83
C LEU A 128 -20.92 4.77 4.64
N SER A 129 -21.24 3.48 4.80
CA SER A 129 -21.15 2.52 3.70
C SER A 129 -22.06 2.87 2.52
N LYS A 130 -23.24 3.43 2.77
CA LYS A 130 -24.14 3.91 1.70
C LYS A 130 -23.55 5.10 0.96
N LEU A 131 -22.93 6.04 1.67
CA LEU A 131 -22.25 7.19 1.06
C LEU A 131 -21.03 6.75 0.23
N VAL A 132 -20.24 5.81 0.75
CA VAL A 132 -19.10 5.23 0.01
C VAL A 132 -19.58 4.47 -1.22
N LEU A 133 -20.64 3.68 -1.10
CA LEU A 133 -21.23 2.98 -2.25
C LEU A 133 -21.79 3.96 -3.28
N LEU A 134 -22.47 5.03 -2.85
CA LEU A 134 -22.95 6.08 -3.74
C LEU A 134 -21.78 6.74 -4.49
N LEU A 135 -20.70 7.07 -3.78
CA LEU A 135 -19.49 7.63 -4.40
C LEU A 135 -18.86 6.66 -5.40
N LEU A 136 -18.84 5.36 -5.08
CA LEU A 136 -18.34 4.32 -5.99
C LEU A 136 -19.21 4.21 -7.26
N VAL A 137 -20.53 4.29 -7.12
CA VAL A 137 -21.47 4.31 -8.26
C VAL A 137 -21.25 5.57 -9.11
N ILE A 138 -21.10 6.74 -8.49
CA ILE A 138 -20.81 7.99 -9.20
C ILE A 138 -19.47 7.88 -9.94
N ALA A 139 -18.43 7.36 -9.30
CA ALA A 139 -17.12 7.15 -9.92
C ALA A 139 -17.21 6.18 -11.11
N PHE A 140 -18.00 5.10 -10.99
CA PHE A 140 -18.23 4.15 -12.07
C PHE A 140 -19.00 4.78 -13.24
N LEU A 141 -20.06 5.53 -12.98
CA LEU A 141 -20.80 6.24 -14.03
C LEU A 141 -19.93 7.30 -14.72
N GLY A 142 -19.03 7.94 -13.97
CA GLY A 142 -18.06 8.91 -14.49
C GLY A 142 -17.13 8.34 -15.56
N VAL A 143 -16.91 7.02 -15.61
CA VAL A 143 -16.13 6.35 -16.66
C VAL A 143 -16.73 6.59 -18.05
N PHE A 144 -18.05 6.69 -18.14
CA PHE A 144 -18.78 6.89 -19.38
C PHE A 144 -19.04 8.37 -19.69
N ASN A 145 -18.41 9.30 -18.97
CA ASN A 145 -18.59 10.72 -19.21
C ASN A 145 -17.94 11.15 -20.54
N PRO A 146 -18.72 11.58 -21.55
CA PRO A 146 -18.17 11.99 -22.84
C PRO A 146 -17.34 13.28 -22.77
N PHE A 147 -17.48 14.06 -21.68
CA PHE A 147 -16.73 15.30 -21.46
C PHE A 147 -15.42 15.08 -20.65
N GLY A 148 -15.10 13.84 -20.29
CA GLY A 148 -13.89 13.52 -19.55
C GLY A 148 -12.62 13.61 -20.41
N ALA A 149 -11.56 14.19 -19.86
CA ALA A 149 -10.24 14.18 -20.49
C ALA A 149 -9.75 12.73 -20.63
N GLY A 150 -9.38 12.31 -21.85
CA GLY A 150 -8.86 10.97 -22.15
C GLY A 150 -9.92 9.89 -22.44
N GLY A 151 -11.20 10.27 -22.58
CA GLY A 151 -12.29 9.35 -22.96
C GLY A 151 -12.43 8.17 -22.01
N LEU A 152 -12.79 6.99 -22.55
CA LEU A 152 -13.02 5.78 -21.75
C LEU A 152 -11.77 5.35 -20.96
N LEU A 153 -10.59 5.43 -21.57
CA LEU A 153 -9.32 5.08 -20.91
C LEU A 153 -9.03 6.01 -19.74
N GLY A 154 -9.19 7.33 -19.92
CA GLY A 154 -9.07 8.31 -18.83
C GLY A 154 -10.06 8.05 -17.69
N GLY A 155 -11.30 7.72 -18.05
CA GLY A 155 -12.33 7.31 -17.09
C GLY A 155 -11.94 6.07 -16.28
N LEU A 156 -11.45 5.01 -16.94
CA LEU A 156 -10.98 3.79 -16.29
C LEU A 156 -9.77 4.03 -15.38
N THR A 157 -8.82 4.86 -15.81
CA THR A 157 -7.69 5.28 -14.97
C THR A 157 -8.19 6.02 -13.73
N GLY A 158 -9.12 6.96 -13.89
CA GLY A 158 -9.75 7.65 -12.77
C GLY A 158 -10.46 6.69 -11.80
N LEU A 159 -11.16 5.68 -12.33
CA LEU A 159 -11.79 4.63 -11.53
C LEU A 159 -10.74 3.77 -10.79
N MET A 160 -9.56 3.53 -11.35
CA MET A 160 -8.49 2.84 -10.62
C MET A 160 -8.03 3.65 -9.40
N PHE A 161 -7.89 4.97 -9.53
CA PHE A 161 -7.42 5.83 -8.44
C PHE A 161 -8.49 6.11 -7.37
N VAL A 162 -9.76 6.21 -7.74
CA VAL A 162 -10.86 6.52 -6.81
C VAL A 162 -11.67 5.29 -6.43
N GLY A 163 -12.06 4.47 -7.41
CA GLY A 163 -12.87 3.27 -7.20
C GLY A 163 -12.15 2.18 -6.42
N THR A 164 -10.87 1.91 -6.73
CA THR A 164 -10.12 0.85 -6.03
C THR A 164 -10.02 1.09 -4.52
N PRO A 165 -9.64 2.29 -4.02
CA PRO A 165 -9.69 2.57 -2.57
C PRO A 165 -11.08 2.40 -1.96
N LEU A 166 -12.15 2.76 -2.67
CA LEU A 166 -13.53 2.60 -2.18
C LEU A 166 -13.93 1.12 -2.08
N LEU A 167 -13.48 0.28 -3.02
CA LEU A 167 -13.63 -1.18 -2.91
C LEU A 167 -12.89 -1.72 -1.68
N TRP A 168 -11.65 -1.28 -1.45
CA TRP A 168 -10.88 -1.67 -0.26
C TRP A 168 -11.51 -1.22 1.05
N PHE A 169 -12.21 -0.07 1.07
CA PHE A 169 -13.02 0.33 2.22
C PHE A 169 -14.12 -0.71 2.51
N LEU A 170 -14.88 -1.13 1.49
CA LEU A 170 -15.97 -2.09 1.66
C LEU A 170 -15.44 -3.46 2.12
N ILE A 171 -14.32 -3.91 1.56
CA ILE A 171 -13.63 -5.14 1.97
C ILE A 171 -13.19 -5.02 3.43
N GLY A 172 -12.47 -3.95 3.77
CA GLY A 172 -11.94 -3.70 5.11
C GLY A 172 -13.04 -3.69 6.17
N ARG A 173 -14.15 -3.00 5.92
CA ARG A 173 -15.31 -2.98 6.84
C ARG A 173 -15.81 -4.39 7.18
N GLU A 174 -15.80 -5.28 6.20
CA GLU A 174 -16.46 -6.58 6.31
C GLU A 174 -15.56 -7.68 6.88
N ILE A 175 -14.25 -7.61 6.64
CA ILE A 175 -13.32 -8.68 7.05
C ILE A 175 -12.30 -8.25 8.09
N ALA A 176 -12.07 -6.95 8.30
CA ALA A 176 -11.05 -6.47 9.23
C ALA A 176 -11.55 -6.57 10.68
N ASP A 177 -10.92 -7.45 11.45
CA ASP A 177 -11.05 -7.50 12.89
C ASP A 177 -9.86 -6.80 13.57
N ARG A 178 -9.96 -6.58 14.88
CA ARG A 178 -8.91 -5.91 15.65
C ARG A 178 -7.55 -6.59 15.51
N ARG A 179 -7.53 -7.93 15.40
CA ARG A 179 -6.30 -8.70 15.22
C ARG A 179 -5.69 -8.46 13.85
N THR A 180 -6.46 -8.56 12.78
CA THR A 180 -5.97 -8.32 11.41
C THR A 180 -5.45 -6.90 11.24
N VAL A 181 -6.20 -5.89 11.73
CA VAL A 181 -5.75 -4.49 11.67
C VAL A 181 -4.43 -4.32 12.42
N THR A 182 -4.32 -4.88 13.61
CA THR A 182 -3.10 -4.83 14.42
C THR A 182 -1.91 -5.49 13.70
N GLN A 183 -2.12 -6.66 13.10
CA GLN A 183 -1.08 -7.38 12.35
C GLN A 183 -0.64 -6.58 11.12
N LEU A 184 -1.60 -5.99 10.39
CA LEU A 184 -1.33 -5.15 9.24
C LEU A 184 -0.52 -3.91 9.64
N MET A 185 -0.87 -3.25 10.74
CA MET A 185 -0.10 -2.11 11.25
C MET A 185 1.35 -2.52 11.58
N TYR A 186 1.58 -3.69 12.20
CA TYR A 186 2.94 -4.16 12.49
C TYR A 186 3.71 -4.44 11.20
N ALA A 187 3.08 -5.12 10.25
CA ALA A 187 3.69 -5.42 8.96
C ALA A 187 4.06 -4.14 8.20
N VAL A 188 3.17 -3.14 8.18
CA VAL A 188 3.44 -1.82 7.59
C VAL A 188 4.64 -1.16 8.26
N VAL A 189 4.72 -1.16 9.60
CA VAL A 189 5.87 -0.58 10.32
C VAL A 189 7.18 -1.29 9.96
N VAL A 190 7.21 -2.62 10.00
CA VAL A 190 8.41 -3.41 9.68
C VAL A 190 8.85 -3.20 8.24
N ILE A 191 7.92 -3.28 7.29
CA ILE A 191 8.20 -3.03 5.87
C ILE A 191 8.71 -1.61 5.66
N SER A 192 8.12 -0.62 6.34
CA SER A 192 8.52 0.78 6.22
C SER A 192 9.93 1.03 6.72
N VAL A 193 10.39 0.31 7.75
CA VAL A 193 11.80 0.38 8.17
C VAL A 193 12.74 -0.11 7.06
N GLY A 194 12.39 -1.22 6.40
CA GLY A 194 13.15 -1.71 5.24
C GLY A 194 13.15 -0.73 4.06
N ILE A 195 11.97 -0.17 3.74
CA ILE A 195 11.82 0.84 2.67
C ILE A 195 12.59 2.12 3.02
N ALA A 196 12.57 2.57 4.28
CA ALA A 196 13.32 3.72 4.75
C ALA A 196 14.83 3.48 4.66
N ALA A 197 15.30 2.31 5.06
CA ALA A 197 16.71 1.94 4.92
C ALA A 197 17.15 1.92 3.46
N TYR A 198 16.33 1.38 2.56
CA TYR A 198 16.59 1.41 1.11
C TYR A 198 16.61 2.84 0.56
N GLY A 199 15.65 3.69 0.96
CA GLY A 199 15.62 5.10 0.56
C GLY A 199 16.86 5.87 1.03
N ILE A 200 17.30 5.68 2.27
CA ILE A 200 18.54 6.29 2.78
C ILE A 200 19.76 5.75 2.01
N PHE A 201 19.80 4.44 1.73
CA PHE A 201 20.88 3.84 0.95
C PHE A 201 20.98 4.42 -0.46
N GLN A 202 19.84 4.66 -1.13
CA GLN A 202 19.78 5.24 -2.47
C GLN A 202 20.44 6.62 -2.58
N THR A 203 20.46 7.40 -1.48
CA THR A 203 20.81 8.82 -1.53
C THR A 203 22.02 9.21 -0.68
N GLU A 204 22.19 8.62 0.50
CA GLU A 204 23.20 9.05 1.48
C GLU A 204 24.43 8.13 1.58
N ILE A 205 24.27 6.83 1.29
CA ILE A 205 25.29 5.82 1.61
C ILE A 205 25.92 5.20 0.35
N GLY A 206 25.09 4.77 -0.60
CA GLY A 206 25.54 4.02 -1.77
C GLY A 206 25.35 4.79 -3.07
N PRO A 207 26.00 4.35 -4.16
CA PRO A 207 25.60 4.76 -5.49
C PRO A 207 24.15 4.32 -5.72
N THR A 208 23.33 5.21 -6.28
CA THR A 208 21.97 4.87 -6.65
C THR A 208 22.00 3.67 -7.61
N PRO A 209 21.23 2.59 -7.34
CA PRO A 209 21.26 1.41 -8.19
C PRO A 209 20.89 1.71 -9.64
N GLN A 210 21.50 1.00 -10.59
CA GLN A 210 21.33 1.29 -12.02
C GLN A 210 19.87 1.28 -12.48
N TRP A 211 19.07 0.32 -12.02
CA TRP A 211 17.64 0.24 -12.36
C TRP A 211 16.83 1.46 -11.88
N ASP A 212 17.28 2.15 -10.83
CA ASP A 212 16.65 3.37 -10.32
C ASP A 212 17.06 4.58 -11.16
N VAL A 213 18.31 4.61 -11.62
CA VAL A 213 18.83 5.62 -12.56
C VAL A 213 18.12 5.48 -13.91
N ASP A 214 18.07 4.28 -14.48
CA ASP A 214 17.40 4.00 -15.76
C ASP A 214 15.94 4.46 -15.72
N TRP A 215 15.23 4.14 -14.62
CA TRP A 215 13.86 4.57 -14.45
C TRP A 215 13.72 6.09 -14.34
N TYR A 216 14.62 6.76 -13.60
CA TYR A 216 14.61 8.21 -13.46
C TYR A 216 14.85 8.90 -14.80
N GLU A 217 15.82 8.44 -15.58
CA GLU A 217 16.15 8.97 -16.91
C GLU A 217 14.99 8.78 -17.90
N ILE A 218 14.34 7.61 -17.90
CA ILE A 218 13.21 7.32 -18.78
C ILE A 218 11.97 8.15 -18.41
N THR A 219 11.68 8.28 -17.11
CA THR A 219 10.45 8.96 -16.65
C THR A 219 10.59 10.47 -16.55
N GLY A 220 11.82 11.00 -16.46
CA GLY A 220 12.09 12.43 -16.37
C GLY A 220 11.41 13.09 -15.17
N TYR A 221 11.18 12.37 -14.08
CA TYR A 221 10.37 12.86 -12.97
C TYR A 221 11.08 13.96 -12.18
N ALA A 222 10.79 15.21 -12.55
CA ALA A 222 11.41 16.41 -11.97
C ALA A 222 11.26 16.52 -10.44
N GLY A 223 10.24 15.88 -9.84
CA GLY A 223 10.01 15.91 -8.39
C GLY A 223 11.03 15.13 -7.55
N LEU A 224 11.95 14.40 -8.17
CA LEU A 224 13.06 13.71 -7.52
C LEU A 224 14.38 14.47 -7.61
N GLY A 225 14.56 15.25 -8.68
CA GLY A 225 15.72 16.12 -8.82
C GLY A 225 15.69 17.24 -7.77
N THR A 226 16.84 17.51 -7.17
CA THR A 226 17.01 18.62 -6.22
C THR A 226 17.15 19.98 -6.91
N GLY A 227 17.21 20.02 -8.24
CA GLY A 227 17.24 21.26 -9.04
C GLY A 227 18.63 21.81 -9.35
N ILE A 228 19.70 21.14 -8.91
CA ILE A 228 21.07 21.49 -9.27
C ILE A 228 21.39 20.85 -10.62
N ALA A 229 21.65 21.67 -11.64
CA ALA A 229 21.82 21.27 -13.04
C ALA A 229 22.90 20.20 -13.30
N ASP A 230 23.82 19.98 -12.35
CA ASP A 230 24.93 19.03 -12.42
C ASP A 230 25.00 18.05 -11.23
N SER A 231 24.01 18.04 -10.31
CA SER A 231 24.05 17.10 -9.18
C SER A 231 23.25 15.83 -9.47
N THR A 232 23.92 14.68 -9.39
CA THR A 232 23.31 13.34 -9.34
C THR A 232 22.54 13.08 -8.04
N GLN A 233 22.29 14.11 -7.22
CA GLN A 233 21.62 13.95 -5.92
C GLN A 233 20.10 13.92 -6.12
N LEU A 234 19.54 12.73 -5.98
CA LEU A 234 18.11 12.47 -6.04
C LEU A 234 17.54 12.42 -4.62
N ARG A 235 16.31 12.93 -4.42
CA ARG A 235 15.59 12.81 -3.15
C ARG A 235 15.17 11.37 -2.92
N PRO A 236 15.21 10.82 -1.69
CA PRO A 236 14.90 9.42 -1.45
C PRO A 236 13.43 9.09 -1.74
N TRP A 237 13.20 7.96 -2.40
CA TRP A 237 11.86 7.48 -2.75
C TRP A 237 11.67 5.98 -2.53
N GLY A 238 12.72 5.28 -2.09
CA GLY A 238 12.68 3.88 -1.69
C GLY A 238 12.08 3.02 -2.80
N THR A 239 11.05 2.26 -2.45
CA THR A 239 10.36 1.34 -3.38
C THR A 239 9.24 1.98 -4.19
N PHE A 240 8.91 3.25 -3.95
CA PHE A 240 7.79 3.97 -4.58
C PHE A 240 8.14 4.58 -5.94
N SER A 241 7.16 5.22 -6.58
CA SER A 241 7.33 5.98 -7.83
C SER A 241 7.53 7.48 -7.61
N SER A 242 7.38 7.98 -6.38
CA SER A 242 7.62 9.37 -6.04
C SER A 242 8.06 9.55 -4.59
N SER A 243 8.77 10.65 -4.32
CA SER A 243 9.19 11.05 -2.96
C SER A 243 8.00 11.39 -2.04
N SER A 244 6.89 11.86 -2.59
CA SER A 244 5.66 12.15 -1.84
C SER A 244 4.93 10.89 -1.40
N GLU A 245 4.83 9.87 -2.26
CA GLU A 245 4.28 8.55 -1.89
C GLU A 245 5.15 7.88 -0.82
N TYR A 246 6.47 7.90 -1.02
CA TYR A 246 7.45 7.38 -0.06
C TYR A 246 7.31 8.03 1.32
N SER A 247 7.39 9.35 1.39
CA SER A 247 7.25 10.07 2.66
C SER A 247 5.86 9.88 3.28
N GLY A 248 4.80 9.84 2.47
CA GLY A 248 3.43 9.57 2.93
C GLY A 248 3.31 8.20 3.59
N TYR A 249 3.88 7.17 2.98
CA TYR A 249 3.88 5.80 3.50
C TYR A 249 4.70 5.67 4.79
N LEU A 250 5.89 6.26 4.85
CA LEU A 250 6.70 6.31 6.07
C LEU A 250 6.00 7.09 7.19
N GLY A 251 5.32 8.19 6.84
CA GLY A 251 4.50 8.97 7.75
C GLY A 251 3.35 8.16 8.36
N LEU A 252 2.66 7.37 7.55
CA LEU A 252 1.63 6.42 8.03
C LEU A 252 2.23 5.41 9.02
N ALA A 253 3.39 4.84 8.70
CA ALA A 253 4.08 3.90 9.58
C ALA A 253 4.53 4.54 10.90
N PHE A 254 4.97 5.80 10.88
CA PHE A 254 5.27 6.56 12.09
C PHE A 254 4.03 6.72 12.96
N VAL A 255 2.90 7.13 12.36
CA VAL A 255 1.60 7.25 13.06
C VAL A 255 1.16 5.92 13.66
N PHE A 256 1.33 4.81 12.93
CA PHE A 256 1.05 3.47 13.46
C PHE A 256 1.97 3.10 14.63
N SER A 257 3.26 3.43 14.54
CA SER A 257 4.24 3.19 15.61
C SER A 257 3.88 3.96 16.87
N LEU A 258 3.48 5.22 16.73
CA LEU A 258 3.01 6.07 17.82
C LEU A 258 1.70 5.51 18.44
N ALA A 259 0.75 5.11 17.60
CA ALA A 259 -0.50 4.49 18.06
C ALA A 259 -0.24 3.19 18.86
N MET A 260 0.72 2.38 18.44
CA MET A 260 1.14 1.17 19.16
C MET A 260 1.82 1.49 20.49
N LEU A 261 2.69 2.51 20.52
CA LEU A 261 3.30 2.99 21.75
C LEU A 261 2.22 3.38 22.78
N TYR A 262 1.15 4.05 22.32
CA TYR A 262 0.01 4.39 23.17
C TYR A 262 -0.80 3.19 23.67
N HIS A 263 -0.78 2.08 22.93
CA HIS A 263 -1.37 0.81 23.34
C HIS A 263 -0.39 -0.08 24.13
N ARG A 264 0.65 0.50 24.74
CA ARG A 264 1.66 -0.18 25.58
C ARG A 264 2.46 -1.25 24.83
N ARG A 265 2.78 -1.01 23.56
CA ARG A 265 3.63 -1.87 22.74
C ARG A 265 4.90 -1.09 22.35
N PRO A 266 5.85 -0.93 23.29
CA PRO A 266 6.96 0.00 23.13
C PRO A 266 7.97 -0.42 22.04
N ALA A 267 8.01 -1.70 21.66
CA ALA A 267 8.92 -2.18 20.62
C ALA A 267 8.76 -1.43 19.29
N ALA A 268 7.55 -0.95 18.96
CA ALA A 268 7.32 -0.15 17.75
C ALA A 268 8.00 1.22 17.78
N ALA A 269 8.36 1.74 18.97
CA ALA A 269 9.06 3.02 19.10
C ALA A 269 10.49 2.97 18.55
N ILE A 270 11.11 1.78 18.48
CA ILE A 270 12.45 1.59 17.91
C ILE A 270 12.48 1.99 16.43
N ALA A 271 11.36 1.84 15.71
CA ALA A 271 11.25 2.25 14.31
C ALA A 271 11.17 3.78 14.13
N MET A 272 10.71 4.52 15.14
CA MET A 272 10.37 5.94 14.99
C MET A 272 11.57 6.82 14.58
N PRO A 273 12.78 6.69 15.15
CA PRO A 273 13.93 7.49 14.73
C PRO A 273 14.29 7.31 13.26
N VAL A 274 14.28 6.06 12.78
CA VAL A 274 14.58 5.74 11.37
C VAL A 274 13.52 6.33 10.45
N LEU A 275 12.23 6.18 10.80
CA LEU A 275 11.13 6.71 10.01
C LEU A 275 11.14 8.25 9.94
N VAL A 276 11.40 8.93 11.06
CA VAL A 276 11.48 10.40 11.10
C VAL A 276 12.67 10.90 10.30
N GLY A 277 13.85 10.29 10.46
CA GLY A 277 15.05 10.65 9.69
C GLY A 277 14.82 10.49 8.19
N ALA A 278 14.25 9.36 7.77
CA ALA A 278 13.95 9.10 6.37
C ALA A 278 12.90 10.07 5.77
N VAL A 279 11.85 10.41 6.53
CA VAL A 279 10.85 11.41 6.10
C VAL A 279 11.47 12.81 5.99
N PHE A 280 12.37 13.17 6.91
CA PHE A 280 13.08 14.45 6.87
C PHE A 280 13.95 14.55 5.61
N LEU A 281 14.71 13.51 5.30
CA LEU A 281 15.55 13.44 4.10
C LEU A 281 14.74 13.46 2.79
N ALA A 282 13.51 12.92 2.79
CA ALA A 282 12.62 13.01 1.63
C ALA A 282 12.22 14.44 1.25
N GLY A 283 12.39 15.42 2.15
CA GLY A 283 12.13 16.83 1.88
C GLY A 283 10.65 17.21 1.73
N GLY A 284 9.73 16.30 2.05
CA GLY A 284 8.27 16.50 1.93
C GLY A 284 7.68 17.34 3.06
N ARG A 285 7.75 18.68 2.98
CA ARG A 285 7.24 19.61 4.00
C ARG A 285 5.78 19.35 4.38
N SER A 286 4.90 19.10 3.39
CA SER A 286 3.47 18.84 3.62
C SER A 286 3.21 17.55 4.40
N VAL A 287 3.94 16.49 4.09
CA VAL A 287 3.80 15.19 4.77
C VAL A 287 4.30 15.29 6.21
N MET A 288 5.42 15.96 6.44
CA MET A 288 5.92 16.20 7.80
C MET A 288 4.89 16.94 8.66
N SER A 289 4.30 18.02 8.13
CA SER A 289 3.25 18.75 8.84
C SER A 289 2.03 17.88 9.15
N LEU A 290 1.61 17.04 8.19
CA LEU A 290 0.46 16.15 8.38
C LEU A 290 0.73 15.05 9.41
N VAL A 291 1.94 14.48 9.42
CA VAL A 291 2.38 13.50 10.42
C VAL A 291 2.41 14.11 11.81
N LEU A 292 2.97 15.32 11.96
CA LEU A 292 2.98 16.04 13.24
C LEU A 292 1.57 16.37 13.72
N LEU A 293 0.71 16.88 12.84
CA LEU A 293 -0.69 17.16 13.16
C LEU A 293 -1.42 15.89 13.60
N THR A 294 -1.18 14.76 12.92
CA THR A 294 -1.77 13.47 13.27
C THR A 294 -1.26 12.98 14.62
N ALA A 295 0.02 13.16 14.93
CA ALA A 295 0.59 12.83 16.24
C ALA A 295 -0.04 13.67 17.37
N VAL A 296 -0.21 14.98 17.14
CA VAL A 296 -0.91 15.88 18.07
C VAL A 296 -2.36 15.43 18.28
N ALA A 297 -3.09 15.14 17.19
CA ALA A 297 -4.47 14.68 17.25
C ALA A 297 -4.60 13.34 17.99
N LEU A 298 -3.72 12.36 17.73
CA LEU A 298 -3.69 11.09 18.45
C LEU A 298 -3.40 11.28 19.94
N THR A 299 -2.49 12.19 20.29
CA THR A 299 -2.19 12.53 21.68
C THR A 299 -3.41 13.12 22.37
N ALA A 300 -4.07 14.08 21.72
CA ALA A 300 -5.28 14.72 22.23
C ALA A 300 -6.44 13.74 22.41
N LEU A 301 -6.70 12.86 21.43
CA LEU A 301 -7.76 11.86 21.51
C LEU A 301 -7.52 10.83 22.63
N ARG A 302 -6.26 10.56 22.98
CA ARG A 302 -5.93 9.69 24.11
C ARG A 302 -6.28 10.34 25.46
N THR A 303 -6.23 11.66 25.54
CA THR A 303 -6.60 12.35 26.77
C THR A 303 -8.11 12.31 26.95
N ARG A 304 -8.57 11.57 27.97
CA ARG A 304 -10.01 11.47 28.31
C ARG A 304 -10.62 12.80 28.81
N ASN A 305 -9.83 13.86 28.90
CA ASN A 305 -10.22 15.19 29.38
C ASN A 305 -10.21 16.19 28.21
N ARG A 306 -11.37 16.79 27.94
CA ARG A 306 -11.57 17.77 26.85
C ARG A 306 -10.66 19.00 26.96
N ALA A 307 -10.41 19.48 28.19
CA ALA A 307 -9.55 20.64 28.41
C ALA A 307 -8.08 20.34 28.07
N VAL A 308 -7.61 19.15 28.47
CA VAL A 308 -6.24 18.68 28.13
C VAL A 308 -6.14 18.43 26.63
N ALA A 309 -7.15 17.84 26.00
CA ALA A 309 -7.18 17.62 24.56
C ALA A 309 -7.09 18.95 23.80
N LEU A 310 -7.87 19.96 24.19
CA LEU A 310 -7.82 21.30 23.61
C LEU A 310 -6.44 21.94 23.79
N ALA A 311 -5.87 21.87 25.00
CA ALA A 311 -4.55 22.41 25.28
C ALA A 311 -3.46 21.75 24.42
N VAL A 312 -3.49 20.42 24.29
CA VAL A 312 -2.54 19.66 23.44
C VAL A 312 -2.66 20.09 21.97
N VAL A 313 -3.88 20.26 21.46
CA VAL A 313 -4.10 20.71 20.07
C VAL A 313 -3.58 22.13 19.87
N VAL A 314 -3.95 23.07 20.75
CA VAL A 314 -3.55 24.48 20.64
C VAL A 314 -2.03 24.64 20.77
N LEU A 315 -1.42 24.00 21.78
CA LEU A 315 0.03 24.02 21.97
C LEU A 315 0.76 23.31 20.83
N GLY A 316 0.23 22.18 20.33
CA GLY A 316 0.81 21.45 19.22
C GLY A 316 0.82 22.27 17.92
N ILE A 317 -0.31 22.86 17.56
CA ILE A 317 -0.43 23.74 16.38
C ILE A 317 0.45 24.99 16.57
N GLY A 318 0.43 25.60 17.76
CA GLY A 318 1.26 26.76 18.08
C GLY A 318 2.75 26.47 17.98
N ALA A 319 3.21 25.31 18.48
CA ALA A 319 4.59 24.87 18.37
C ALA A 319 4.99 24.59 16.91
N MET A 320 4.11 23.96 16.13
CA MET A 320 4.35 23.73 14.70
C MET A 320 4.49 25.04 13.93
N TYR A 321 3.58 26.00 14.16
CA TYR A 321 3.62 27.31 13.52
C TYR A 321 4.85 28.12 13.97
N GLY A 322 5.17 28.10 15.27
CA GLY A 322 6.36 28.73 15.81
C GLY A 322 7.66 28.15 15.25
N ALA A 323 7.75 26.83 15.11
CA ALA A 323 8.89 26.16 14.48
C ALA A 323 9.01 26.54 13.00
N ALA A 324 7.89 26.59 12.27
CA ALA A 324 7.89 27.02 10.87
C ALA A 324 8.40 28.47 10.71
N LEU A 325 8.00 29.39 11.59
CA LEU A 325 8.44 30.78 11.53
C LEU A 325 9.89 31.01 11.99
N THR A 326 10.38 30.23 12.96
CA THR A 326 11.71 30.45 13.56
C THR A 326 12.82 29.64 12.88
N VAL A 327 12.51 28.39 12.53
CA VAL A 327 13.46 27.44 11.95
C VAL A 327 13.38 27.48 10.42
N GLY A 328 12.20 27.68 9.84
CA GLY A 328 12.00 27.76 8.38
C GLY A 328 12.96 28.74 7.70
N PRO A 329 13.01 30.03 8.10
CA PRO A 329 13.90 31.01 7.49
C PRO A 329 15.40 30.74 7.71
N ARG A 330 15.76 29.89 8.69
CA ARG A 330 17.15 29.46 8.91
C ARG A 330 17.51 28.28 8.02
N LEU A 331 16.59 27.34 7.84
CA LEU A 331 16.75 26.22 6.91
C LEU A 331 16.76 26.70 5.46
N ASP A 332 15.88 27.65 5.09
CA ASP A 332 15.86 28.23 3.74
C ASP A 332 17.15 29.02 3.45
N ARG A 333 17.71 29.73 4.44
CA ARG A 333 19.01 30.39 4.32
C ARG A 333 20.18 29.41 4.27
N ALA A 334 20.15 28.35 5.07
CA ALA A 334 21.17 27.32 5.04
C ALA A 334 21.18 26.58 3.68
N ALA A 335 20.00 26.26 3.14
CA ALA A 335 19.84 25.68 1.81
C ALA A 335 20.36 26.63 0.71
N GLY A 336 20.04 27.93 0.80
CA GLY A 336 20.55 28.94 -0.12
C GLY A 336 22.06 29.16 -0.05
N LEU A 337 22.70 28.89 1.09
CA LEU A 337 24.15 28.97 1.28
C LEU A 337 24.89 27.68 0.91
N SER A 338 24.22 26.52 0.91
CA SER A 338 24.80 25.23 0.56
C SER A 338 24.79 24.90 -0.94
N GLY A 339 24.18 25.74 -1.79
CA GLY A 339 24.30 25.62 -3.26
C GLY A 339 23.02 25.85 -4.08
N ASP A 340 21.86 26.08 -3.46
CA ASP A 340 20.56 26.13 -4.19
C ASP A 340 20.16 27.52 -4.74
N ALA A 341 21.12 28.43 -4.96
CA ALA A 341 20.84 29.74 -5.55
C ALA A 341 21.82 30.09 -6.68
N LYS A 342 21.73 29.32 -7.78
CA LYS A 342 21.87 29.81 -9.16
C LYS A 342 21.41 28.74 -10.14
#